data_AF-A0A350MPP8-F1
#
_entry.id   AF-A0A350MPP8-F1
#
_cell.length_a   1.000
_cell.length_b   1.000
_cell.length_c   1.000
_cell.angle_alpha   90.00
_cell.angle_beta   90.00
_cell.angle_gamma   90.00
#
_symmetry.space_group_name_H-M   'P 1'
#
loop_
_entity.id
_entity.type
_entity.pdbx_description
1 polymer ?
#
loop_
_entity_poly.entity_id
_entity_poly.type
_entity_poly.pdbx_seq_one_letter_code
_entity_poly.pdbx_strand_id
1 'polypeptide(L)'
;MCTIQFLSDDPDWSVRTIMKILLVNDTDKEFGGAEKYMFTLAKLLLENGHQVEIFGSQKFNTNLSYISRIYNISDCFRLTNLLKAFQPDIVHVHKINLALSPSILRVIKRFNIPVVMTVHDFHYVCPDDWLIDNKDLPCYHGFNVKCVFSNCYRSKISWKYKGLRIYHVISLLLHRTLLKKYVDQFIVPSNSLAQMMRGNLCVKNVSFVPNIIWLNSNLCNTPISDCKRLLFIGRLSKEKGAEYLINAMPKILECFPDTELTLIGKGPEEHTLKNMVRKLGIERNVRFRGFVSEDNLAESYLQAELVVVPSFWAENNPIVCLEAMAHGRPVIASNLFGLSELIDDEDIGTLFNPGDAVDLAHKIIAILSDFDKVQKMSANSREKSLSFTSHQNHYDNIIKIYKNAIRQSCLK
;
A
#
# COMPACT_ATOMS: atom_id res chain seq x y z
N MET A 1 -16.89 -6.17 -50.39
CA MET A 1 -16.87 -4.69 -50.36
C MET A 1 -17.56 -4.22 -49.09
N CYS A 2 -16.78 -4.02 -48.03
CA CYS A 2 -17.14 -3.15 -46.90
C CYS A 2 -15.81 -2.74 -46.28
N THR A 3 -15.38 -1.55 -46.67
CA THR A 3 -14.05 -0.99 -46.49
C THR A 3 -13.90 -0.56 -45.03
N ILE A 4 -13.11 -1.29 -44.24
CA ILE A 4 -12.65 -0.79 -42.94
C ILE A 4 -11.58 0.25 -43.26
N GLN A 5 -11.94 1.53 -43.12
CA GLN A 5 -10.99 2.64 -43.16
C GLN A 5 -10.00 2.46 -42.01
N PHE A 6 -8.76 2.13 -42.36
CA PHE A 6 -7.61 2.35 -41.49
C PHE A 6 -7.48 3.86 -41.29
N LEU A 7 -7.84 4.32 -40.09
CA LEU A 7 -7.50 5.66 -39.64
C LEU A 7 -6.00 5.69 -39.32
N SER A 8 -5.28 6.35 -40.23
CA SER A 8 -3.97 7.00 -40.07
C SER A 8 -2.86 6.22 -39.37
N ASP A 9 -1.88 5.77 -40.17
CA ASP A 9 -0.48 5.69 -39.76
C ASP A 9 0.00 7.12 -39.42
N ASP A 10 -0.16 7.53 -38.17
CA ASP A 10 0.41 8.78 -37.67
C ASP A 10 1.77 8.47 -37.00
N PRO A 11 2.91 8.87 -37.58
CA PRO A 11 4.25 8.50 -37.10
C PRO A 11 4.64 9.17 -35.77
N ASP A 12 3.77 10.02 -35.20
CA ASP A 12 4.13 10.94 -34.14
C ASP A 12 3.43 10.63 -32.80
N TRP A 13 3.58 9.39 -32.32
CA TRP A 13 3.17 8.99 -30.97
C TRP A 13 3.91 9.79 -29.86
N SER A 14 4.92 10.57 -30.23
CA SER A 14 5.70 11.42 -29.33
C SER A 14 4.95 12.68 -28.85
N VAL A 15 3.81 13.03 -29.47
CA VAL A 15 3.14 14.34 -29.34
C VAL A 15 1.74 14.29 -28.69
N ARG A 16 1.10 13.13 -28.52
CA ARG A 16 -0.20 13.07 -27.83
C ARG A 16 -0.07 13.52 -26.36
N THR A 17 -0.60 14.70 -26.07
CA THR A 17 -0.64 15.30 -24.73
C THR A 17 -1.73 14.66 -23.87
N ILE A 18 -2.85 14.30 -24.50
CA ILE A 18 -4.01 13.67 -23.87
C ILE A 18 -4.04 12.17 -24.21
N MET A 19 -4.37 11.34 -23.23
CA MET A 19 -4.40 9.88 -23.34
C MET A 19 -5.74 9.36 -22.83
N LYS A 20 -6.18 8.22 -23.37
CA LYS A 20 -7.25 7.39 -22.81
C LYS A 20 -6.64 6.29 -21.94
N ILE A 21 -6.91 6.34 -20.65
CA ILE A 21 -6.27 5.50 -19.64
C ILE A 21 -7.33 4.65 -18.98
N LEU A 22 -7.18 3.33 -19.05
CA LEU A 22 -8.04 2.39 -18.33
C LEU A 22 -7.34 1.92 -17.05
N LEU A 23 -7.90 2.26 -15.90
CA LEU A 23 -7.44 1.76 -14.60
C LEU A 23 -8.18 0.46 -14.26
N VAL A 24 -7.45 -0.55 -13.80
CA VAL A 24 -8.01 -1.87 -13.49
C VAL A 24 -7.65 -2.28 -12.07
N ASN A 25 -8.66 -2.64 -11.29
CA ASN A 25 -8.49 -3.13 -9.92
C ASN A 25 -9.52 -4.22 -9.59
N ASP A 26 -9.26 -5.03 -8.57
CA ASP A 26 -10.18 -6.10 -8.14
C ASP A 26 -11.58 -5.56 -7.79
N THR A 27 -11.65 -4.31 -7.32
CA THR A 27 -12.87 -3.58 -6.99
C THR A 27 -12.84 -2.17 -7.58
N ASP A 28 -14.02 -1.66 -7.92
CA ASP A 28 -14.28 -0.28 -8.32
C ASP A 28 -14.76 0.59 -7.15
N LYS A 29 -14.49 0.16 -5.91
CA LYS A 29 -14.89 0.86 -4.68
C LYS A 29 -13.70 1.09 -3.76
N GLU A 30 -13.77 2.17 -2.99
CA GLU A 30 -12.72 2.58 -2.06
C GLU A 30 -12.86 1.88 -0.69
N PHE A 31 -11.92 0.99 -0.34
CA PHE A 31 -11.93 0.25 0.92
C PHE A 31 -10.55 0.11 1.59
N GLY A 32 -9.47 0.53 0.93
CA GLY A 32 -8.10 0.33 1.39
C GLY A 32 -7.08 1.23 0.70
N GLY A 33 -5.81 1.13 1.10
CA GLY A 33 -4.76 2.05 0.62
C GLY A 33 -4.47 1.95 -0.87
N ALA A 34 -4.55 0.75 -1.46
CA ALA A 34 -4.34 0.58 -2.91
C ALA A 34 -5.49 1.20 -3.72
N GLU A 35 -6.72 1.04 -3.22
CA GLU A 35 -7.92 1.64 -3.81
C GLU A 35 -7.86 3.17 -3.69
N LYS A 36 -7.55 3.71 -2.50
CA LYS A 36 -7.32 5.14 -2.26
C LYS A 36 -6.28 5.71 -3.22
N TYR A 37 -5.16 5.01 -3.41
CA TYR A 37 -4.14 5.39 -4.39
C TYR A 37 -4.68 5.40 -5.82
N MET A 38 -5.41 4.36 -6.26
CA MET A 38 -5.99 4.30 -7.61
C MET A 38 -6.94 5.47 -7.87
N PHE A 39 -7.84 5.77 -6.93
CA PHE A 39 -8.78 6.89 -7.07
C PHE A 39 -8.07 8.24 -7.04
N THR A 40 -7.05 8.40 -6.19
CA THR A 40 -6.19 9.58 -6.17
C THR A 40 -5.49 9.78 -7.52
N LEU A 41 -4.95 8.71 -8.10
CA LEU A 41 -4.34 8.74 -9.43
C LEU A 41 -5.35 9.05 -10.53
N ALA A 42 -6.56 8.48 -10.46
CA ALA A 42 -7.62 8.76 -11.43
C ALA A 42 -7.98 10.26 -11.44
N LYS A 43 -8.16 10.85 -10.26
CA LYS A 43 -8.41 12.29 -10.09
C LYS A 43 -7.27 13.13 -10.69
N LEU A 44 -6.02 12.79 -10.36
CA LEU A 44 -4.84 13.49 -10.88
C LEU A 44 -4.76 13.47 -12.41
N LEU A 45 -5.05 12.33 -13.03
CA LEU A 45 -5.05 12.18 -14.48
C LEU A 45 -6.19 12.96 -15.15
N LEU A 46 -7.38 12.97 -14.55
CA LEU A 46 -8.53 13.74 -15.03
C LEU A 46 -8.28 15.26 -14.96
N GLU A 47 -7.71 15.76 -13.86
CA GLU A 47 -7.37 17.17 -13.70
C GLU A 47 -6.31 17.65 -14.71
N ASN A 48 -5.47 16.75 -15.20
CA ASN A 48 -4.50 17.02 -16.27
C ASN A 48 -5.08 16.79 -17.68
N GLY A 49 -6.40 16.60 -17.81
CA GLY A 49 -7.12 16.54 -19.08
C GLY A 49 -7.13 15.17 -19.77
N HIS A 50 -6.64 14.11 -19.12
CA HIS A 50 -6.74 12.75 -19.67
C HIS A 50 -8.16 12.19 -19.55
N GLN A 51 -8.51 11.25 -20.43
CA GLN A 51 -9.75 10.48 -20.30
C GLN A 51 -9.44 9.24 -19.47
N VAL A 52 -10.17 9.04 -18.37
CA VAL A 52 -9.92 7.94 -17.44
C VAL A 52 -11.20 7.13 -17.24
N GLU A 53 -11.11 5.82 -17.39
CA GLU A 53 -12.14 4.89 -16.96
C GLU A 53 -11.57 3.88 -15.95
N ILE A 54 -12.44 3.38 -15.05
CA ILE A 54 -12.09 2.40 -14.02
C ILE A 54 -12.87 1.11 -14.26
N PHE A 55 -12.16 -0.01 -14.21
CA PHE A 55 -12.74 -1.34 -14.33
C PHE A 55 -12.51 -2.16 -13.05
N GLY A 56 -13.62 -2.59 -12.45
CA GLY A 56 -13.65 -3.50 -11.29
C GLY A 56 -14.43 -4.79 -11.54
N SER A 57 -14.13 -5.84 -10.76
CA SER A 57 -14.95 -7.05 -10.75
C SER A 57 -16.27 -6.79 -10.02
N GLN A 58 -17.39 -7.22 -10.61
CA GLN A 58 -18.69 -7.20 -9.92
C GLN A 58 -18.79 -8.26 -8.81
N LYS A 59 -17.81 -9.16 -8.71
CA LYS A 59 -17.82 -10.33 -7.80
C LYS A 59 -17.00 -10.15 -6.53
N PHE A 60 -16.49 -8.95 -6.27
CA PHE A 60 -15.59 -8.67 -5.13
C PHE A 60 -16.15 -9.11 -3.76
N ASN A 61 -17.48 -9.07 -3.57
CA ASN A 61 -18.14 -9.50 -2.33
C ASN A 61 -18.78 -10.90 -2.39
N THR A 62 -18.45 -11.71 -3.40
CA THR A 62 -19.02 -13.06 -3.55
C THR A 62 -18.01 -14.12 -3.13
N ASN A 63 -18.49 -15.26 -2.60
CA ASN A 63 -17.65 -16.44 -2.37
C ASN A 63 -17.19 -17.00 -3.71
N LEU A 64 -16.08 -16.48 -4.22
CA LEU A 64 -15.46 -16.91 -5.46
C LEU A 64 -14.83 -18.30 -5.29
N SER A 65 -15.06 -19.18 -6.26
CA SER A 65 -14.38 -20.48 -6.30
C SER A 65 -12.89 -20.29 -6.58
N TYR A 66 -12.04 -21.19 -6.09
CA TYR A 66 -10.60 -21.18 -6.38
C TYR A 66 -10.31 -21.16 -7.91
N ILE A 67 -11.12 -21.85 -8.71
CA ILE A 67 -11.00 -21.85 -10.18
C ILE A 67 -11.24 -20.45 -10.75
N SER A 68 -12.22 -19.70 -10.24
CA SER A 68 -12.52 -18.34 -10.70
C SER A 68 -11.40 -17.34 -10.38
N ARG A 69 -10.59 -17.60 -9.35
CA ARG A 69 -9.37 -16.82 -9.05
C ARG A 69 -8.24 -17.07 -10.04
N ILE A 70 -8.26 -18.18 -10.77
CA ILE A 70 -7.31 -18.47 -11.85
C ILE A 70 -7.83 -17.91 -13.17
N TYR A 71 -9.13 -18.06 -13.45
CA TYR A 71 -9.73 -17.61 -14.71
C TYR A 71 -11.19 -17.16 -14.52
N ASN A 72 -11.45 -15.88 -14.78
CA ASN A 72 -12.78 -15.29 -14.66
C ASN A 72 -13.31 -14.88 -16.04
N ILE A 73 -14.10 -15.77 -16.64
CA ILE A 73 -14.64 -15.60 -18.01
C ILE A 73 -15.55 -14.38 -18.11
N SER A 74 -16.42 -14.15 -17.12
CA SER A 74 -17.37 -13.03 -17.16
C SER A 74 -16.66 -11.68 -17.16
N ASP A 75 -15.62 -11.53 -16.34
CA ASP A 75 -14.85 -10.29 -16.30
C ASP A 75 -13.97 -10.12 -17.54
N CYS A 76 -13.44 -11.22 -18.12
CA CYS A 76 -12.76 -11.17 -19.42
C CYS A 76 -13.70 -10.68 -20.55
N PHE A 77 -14.97 -11.12 -20.56
CA PHE A 77 -15.95 -10.68 -21.56
C PHE A 77 -16.32 -9.20 -21.37
N ARG A 78 -16.64 -8.77 -20.15
CA ARG A 78 -16.89 -7.35 -19.83
C ARG A 78 -15.71 -6.46 -20.22
N LEU A 79 -14.50 -6.87 -19.86
CA LEU A 79 -13.29 -6.13 -20.21
C LEU A 79 -13.12 -6.04 -21.73
N THR A 80 -13.37 -7.12 -22.47
CA THR A 80 -13.31 -7.11 -23.94
C THR A 80 -14.25 -6.07 -24.55
N ASN A 81 -15.50 -5.98 -24.05
CA ASN A 81 -16.46 -4.99 -24.53
C ASN A 81 -16.04 -3.56 -24.20
N LEU A 82 -15.50 -3.34 -22.99
CA LEU A 82 -14.99 -2.05 -22.58
C LEU A 82 -13.80 -1.61 -23.44
N LEU A 83 -12.83 -2.50 -23.68
CA LEU A 83 -11.67 -2.21 -24.53
C LEU A 83 -12.08 -1.82 -25.95
N LYS A 84 -13.11 -2.46 -26.52
CA LYS A 84 -13.66 -2.11 -27.84
C LYS A 84 -14.32 -0.73 -27.86
N ALA A 85 -15.05 -0.38 -26.81
CA ALA A 85 -15.80 0.88 -26.73
C ALA A 85 -14.89 2.07 -26.39
N PHE A 86 -14.07 1.93 -25.34
CA PHE A 86 -13.23 3.01 -24.83
C PHE A 86 -11.97 3.22 -25.68
N GLN A 87 -11.40 2.13 -26.22
CA GLN A 87 -10.14 2.11 -26.97
C GLN A 87 -9.00 2.83 -26.23
N PRO A 88 -8.56 2.31 -25.06
CA PRO A 88 -7.53 2.96 -24.28
C PRO A 88 -6.16 2.90 -24.97
N ASP A 89 -5.39 3.98 -24.83
CA ASP A 89 -3.99 4.03 -25.25
C ASP A 89 -3.11 3.19 -24.32
N ILE A 90 -3.52 3.04 -23.05
CA ILE A 90 -2.79 2.30 -22.02
C ILE A 90 -3.73 1.73 -20.95
N VAL A 91 -3.38 0.56 -20.41
CA VAL A 91 -4.04 -0.02 -19.23
C VAL A 91 -3.09 0.00 -18.04
N HIS A 92 -3.54 0.57 -16.91
CA HIS A 92 -2.81 0.54 -15.66
C HIS A 92 -3.54 -0.34 -14.62
N VAL A 93 -2.88 -1.44 -14.23
CA VAL A 93 -3.40 -2.46 -13.34
C VAL A 93 -2.89 -2.26 -11.90
N HIS A 94 -3.76 -2.44 -10.91
CA HIS A 94 -3.43 -2.32 -9.48
C HIS A 94 -3.48 -3.68 -8.77
N LYS A 95 -4.67 -4.22 -8.50
CA LYS A 95 -4.86 -5.58 -7.96
C LYS A 95 -5.68 -6.44 -8.89
N ILE A 96 -5.23 -7.68 -9.08
CA ILE A 96 -5.87 -8.70 -9.93
C ILE A 96 -5.70 -10.10 -9.34
N ASN A 97 -5.58 -10.20 -8.02
CA ASN A 97 -5.25 -11.42 -7.29
C ASN A 97 -6.37 -11.85 -6.33
N LEU A 98 -7.44 -11.06 -6.19
CA LEU A 98 -8.56 -11.36 -5.31
C LEU A 98 -9.84 -11.76 -6.07
N ALA A 99 -10.35 -10.86 -6.93
CA ALA A 99 -11.64 -11.01 -7.61
C ALA A 99 -11.50 -11.16 -9.13
N LEU A 100 -10.59 -10.38 -9.71
CA LEU A 100 -10.02 -10.59 -11.03
C LEU A 100 -8.91 -11.65 -10.95
N SER A 101 -8.45 -12.08 -12.12
CA SER A 101 -7.24 -12.89 -12.23
C SER A 101 -6.28 -12.33 -13.27
N PRO A 102 -4.98 -12.67 -13.23
CA PRO A 102 -4.01 -12.24 -14.24
C PRO A 102 -4.34 -12.70 -15.67
N SER A 103 -5.36 -13.54 -15.86
CA SER A 103 -5.87 -13.88 -17.18
C SER A 103 -6.36 -12.67 -17.99
N ILE A 104 -6.82 -11.60 -17.32
CA ILE A 104 -7.25 -10.37 -18.00
C ILE A 104 -6.10 -9.71 -18.79
N LEU A 105 -4.86 -9.92 -18.35
CA LEU A 105 -3.66 -9.39 -19.03
C LEU A 105 -3.54 -9.95 -20.45
N ARG A 106 -3.92 -11.21 -20.64
CA ARG A 106 -3.98 -11.84 -21.96
C ARG A 106 -5.04 -11.20 -22.85
N VAL A 107 -6.18 -10.81 -22.28
CA VAL A 107 -7.26 -10.13 -23.03
C VAL A 107 -6.76 -8.76 -23.49
N ILE A 108 -6.18 -7.97 -22.60
CA ILE A 108 -5.64 -6.64 -22.92
C ILE A 108 -4.60 -6.74 -24.04
N LYS A 109 -3.68 -7.71 -23.91
CA LYS A 109 -2.62 -7.90 -24.90
C LYS A 109 -3.09 -8.39 -26.28
N ARG A 110 -4.28 -8.97 -26.41
CA ARG A 110 -4.88 -9.27 -27.73
C ARG A 110 -5.28 -8.02 -28.51
N PHE A 111 -5.45 -6.89 -27.83
CA PHE A 111 -5.72 -5.60 -28.45
C PHE A 111 -4.45 -4.78 -28.71
N ASN A 112 -3.26 -5.35 -28.47
CA ASN A 112 -1.96 -4.67 -28.58
C ASN A 112 -1.83 -3.42 -27.70
N ILE A 113 -2.53 -3.40 -26.56
CA ILE A 113 -2.48 -2.27 -25.62
C ILE A 113 -1.35 -2.51 -24.60
N PRO A 114 -0.49 -1.51 -24.33
CA PRO A 114 0.53 -1.59 -23.29
C PRO A 114 -0.09 -1.68 -21.88
N VAL A 115 0.58 -2.41 -21.01
CA VAL A 115 0.15 -2.70 -19.64
C VAL A 115 1.22 -2.23 -18.66
N VAL A 116 0.82 -1.29 -17.81
CA VAL A 116 1.58 -0.88 -16.62
C VAL A 116 0.91 -1.49 -15.40
N MET A 117 1.69 -1.89 -14.40
CA MET A 117 1.15 -2.44 -13.16
C MET A 117 1.80 -1.84 -11.92
N THR A 118 1.00 -1.24 -11.03
CA THR A 118 1.46 -0.87 -9.68
C THR A 118 1.23 -2.02 -8.72
N VAL A 119 2.30 -2.53 -8.11
CA VAL A 119 2.25 -3.65 -7.16
C VAL A 119 2.11 -3.11 -5.74
N HIS A 120 0.91 -3.26 -5.17
CA HIS A 120 0.55 -2.73 -3.84
C HIS A 120 0.89 -3.68 -2.69
N ASP A 121 0.87 -5.00 -2.94
CA ASP A 121 1.04 -6.05 -1.94
C ASP A 121 2.14 -7.06 -2.32
N PHE A 122 2.41 -8.01 -1.43
CA PHE A 122 3.48 -8.97 -1.60
C PHE A 122 3.03 -10.28 -2.27
N HIS A 123 1.81 -10.36 -2.81
CA HIS A 123 1.25 -11.60 -3.36
C HIS A 123 2.16 -12.24 -4.41
N TYR A 124 2.71 -11.42 -5.29
CA TYR A 124 3.56 -11.93 -6.36
C TYR A 124 4.94 -12.34 -5.89
N VAL A 125 5.40 -11.90 -4.72
CA VAL A 125 6.70 -12.26 -4.14
C VAL A 125 6.59 -13.32 -3.04
N CYS A 126 5.42 -13.53 -2.43
CA CYS A 126 5.19 -14.44 -1.30
C CYS A 126 3.90 -15.27 -1.49
N PRO A 127 3.91 -16.62 -1.38
CA PRO A 127 2.70 -17.44 -1.52
C PRO A 127 1.60 -17.19 -0.47
N ASP A 128 1.98 -16.65 0.68
CA ASP A 128 1.09 -16.33 1.79
C ASP A 128 0.78 -14.82 1.84
N ASP A 129 1.30 -14.02 0.92
CA ASP A 129 1.07 -12.57 0.76
C ASP A 129 1.58 -11.68 1.91
N TRP A 130 1.96 -12.24 3.06
CA TRP A 130 2.28 -11.47 4.27
C TRP A 130 3.77 -11.29 4.58
N LEU A 131 4.65 -12.03 3.89
CA LEU A 131 6.09 -12.09 4.19
C LEU A 131 6.40 -12.45 5.64
N ILE A 132 5.86 -13.56 6.11
CA ILE A 132 6.05 -14.07 7.47
C ILE A 132 6.43 -15.53 7.43
N ASP A 133 7.26 -15.95 8.38
CA ASP A 133 7.67 -17.35 8.52
C ASP A 133 6.67 -18.16 9.36
N ASN A 134 6.97 -19.45 9.56
CA ASN A 134 6.13 -20.35 10.33
C ASN A 134 6.19 -20.14 11.86
N LYS A 135 7.00 -19.19 12.32
CA LYS A 135 7.12 -18.75 13.72
C LYS A 135 6.51 -17.37 13.94
N ASP A 136 5.79 -16.87 12.94
CA ASP A 136 5.18 -15.54 12.93
C ASP A 136 6.19 -14.39 12.90
N LEU A 137 7.43 -14.63 12.45
CA LEU A 137 8.45 -13.60 12.32
C LEU A 137 8.53 -13.02 10.90
N PRO A 138 8.92 -11.74 10.73
CA PRO A 138 9.13 -11.14 9.41
C PRO A 138 10.10 -11.94 8.52
N CYS A 139 9.71 -12.20 7.27
CA CYS A 139 10.48 -12.95 6.29
C CYS A 139 11.05 -12.05 5.19
N TYR A 140 12.37 -11.92 5.14
CA TYR A 140 13.06 -11.04 4.19
C TYR A 140 13.40 -11.70 2.84
N HIS A 141 13.10 -12.99 2.66
CA HIS A 141 13.53 -13.75 1.50
C HIS A 141 12.54 -13.74 0.33
N GLY A 142 11.26 -13.47 0.59
CA GLY A 142 10.19 -13.75 -0.38
C GLY A 142 10.11 -15.24 -0.76
N PHE A 143 9.64 -15.53 -1.96
CA PHE A 143 9.47 -16.89 -2.46
C PHE A 143 10.80 -17.60 -2.71
N ASN A 144 10.91 -18.80 -2.18
CA ASN A 144 12.01 -19.75 -2.39
C ASN A 144 11.42 -21.17 -2.57
N VAL A 145 12.17 -22.11 -3.16
CA VAL A 145 11.79 -23.54 -3.22
C VAL A 145 11.48 -24.12 -1.84
N LYS A 146 12.12 -23.61 -0.78
CA LYS A 146 11.80 -23.98 0.61
C LYS A 146 10.37 -23.63 1.01
N CYS A 147 9.74 -22.64 0.38
CA CYS A 147 8.35 -22.25 0.66
C CYS A 147 7.36 -23.39 0.38
N VAL A 148 7.66 -24.28 -0.56
CA VAL A 148 6.84 -25.46 -0.88
C VAL A 148 6.75 -26.41 0.32
N PHE A 149 7.83 -26.51 1.09
CA PHE A 149 7.96 -27.38 2.25
C PHE A 149 7.77 -26.65 3.58
N SER A 150 7.76 -25.31 3.55
CA SER A 150 7.57 -24.48 4.74
C SER A 150 6.12 -24.54 5.25
N ASN A 151 5.97 -24.41 6.57
CA ASN A 151 4.66 -24.31 7.24
C ASN A 151 4.21 -22.84 7.42
N CYS A 152 4.66 -21.91 6.57
CA CYS A 152 4.31 -20.49 6.71
C CYS A 152 2.82 -20.18 6.42
N TYR A 153 2.06 -21.14 5.84
CA TYR A 153 0.68 -20.90 5.42
C TYR A 153 -0.27 -20.70 6.60
N ARG A 154 -0.76 -19.47 6.77
CA ARG A 154 -1.47 -19.03 8.00
C ARG A 154 -2.99 -19.10 7.91
N SER A 155 -3.53 -19.52 6.77
CA SER A 155 -4.98 -19.73 6.65
C SER A 155 -5.46 -20.60 7.81
N LYS A 156 -6.50 -20.18 8.54
CA LYS A 156 -7.18 -20.91 9.64
C LYS A 156 -7.76 -22.28 9.23
N ILE A 157 -7.34 -22.81 8.09
CA ILE A 157 -7.61 -24.13 7.56
C ILE A 157 -6.55 -25.05 8.16
N SER A 158 -7.02 -25.87 9.10
CA SER A 158 -6.23 -26.88 9.81
C SER A 158 -5.37 -27.74 8.87
N TRP A 159 -4.42 -28.47 9.46
CA TRP A 159 -3.52 -29.48 8.88
C TRP A 159 -4.13 -30.46 7.83
N LYS A 160 -5.44 -30.45 7.61
CA LYS A 160 -6.20 -31.32 6.70
C LYS A 160 -6.06 -31.02 5.20
N TYR A 161 -5.43 -29.92 4.75
CA TYR A 161 -5.40 -29.58 3.32
C TYR A 161 -4.01 -29.21 2.77
N LYS A 162 -3.06 -30.16 2.78
CA LYS A 162 -1.79 -30.03 2.01
C LYS A 162 -2.01 -29.61 0.55
N GLY A 163 -3.13 -30.00 -0.06
CA GLY A 163 -3.50 -29.62 -1.43
C GLY A 163 -3.71 -28.12 -1.65
N LEU A 164 -4.17 -27.37 -0.64
CA LEU A 164 -4.31 -25.91 -0.77
C LEU A 164 -2.95 -25.22 -0.90
N ARG A 165 -1.90 -25.70 -0.21
CA ARG A 165 -0.55 -25.12 -0.32
C ARG A 165 0.05 -25.27 -1.71
N ILE A 166 -0.06 -26.48 -2.25
CA ILE A 166 0.37 -26.79 -3.62
C ILE A 166 -0.41 -25.90 -4.59
N TYR A 167 -1.72 -25.74 -4.39
CA TYR A 167 -2.54 -24.80 -5.15
C TYR A 167 -2.00 -23.36 -5.08
N HIS A 168 -1.70 -22.82 -3.90
CA HIS A 168 -1.21 -21.44 -3.77
C HIS A 168 0.16 -21.23 -4.42
N VAL A 169 1.06 -22.20 -4.30
CA VAL A 169 2.34 -22.17 -5.01
C VAL A 169 2.14 -22.23 -6.53
N ILE A 170 1.31 -23.16 -7.02
CA ILE A 170 1.03 -23.27 -8.47
C ILE A 170 0.35 -22.00 -8.98
N SER A 171 -0.63 -21.48 -8.25
CA SER A 171 -1.32 -20.23 -8.57
C SER A 171 -0.34 -19.07 -8.64
N LEU A 172 0.57 -18.95 -7.66
CA LEU A 172 1.61 -17.94 -7.66
C LEU A 172 2.53 -18.08 -8.88
N LEU A 173 3.03 -19.28 -9.17
CA LEU A 173 3.90 -19.53 -10.32
C LEU A 173 3.19 -19.21 -11.64
N LEU A 174 1.92 -19.59 -11.77
CA LEU A 174 1.09 -19.25 -12.93
C LEU A 174 0.91 -17.72 -13.04
N HIS A 175 0.55 -17.04 -11.96
CA HIS A 175 0.42 -15.58 -11.94
C HIS A 175 1.73 -14.90 -12.36
N ARG A 176 2.87 -15.34 -11.81
CA ARG A 176 4.21 -14.85 -12.18
C ARG A 176 4.50 -15.00 -13.66
N THR A 177 4.20 -16.16 -14.25
CA THR A 177 4.44 -16.37 -15.69
C THR A 177 3.59 -15.45 -16.56
N LEU A 178 2.32 -15.22 -16.19
CA LEU A 178 1.44 -14.28 -16.89
C LEU A 178 1.93 -12.83 -16.76
N LEU A 179 2.33 -12.41 -15.56
CA LEU A 179 2.85 -11.07 -15.30
C LEU A 179 4.11 -10.78 -16.10
N LYS A 180 5.11 -11.68 -16.02
CA LYS A 180 6.37 -11.55 -16.79
C LYS A 180 6.13 -11.45 -18.29
N LYS A 181 5.09 -12.12 -18.79
CA LYS A 181 4.78 -12.18 -20.22
C LYS A 181 4.00 -10.96 -20.70
N TYR A 182 3.08 -10.43 -19.88
CA TYR A 182 2.07 -9.48 -20.35
C TYR A 182 2.14 -8.08 -19.72
N VAL A 183 2.90 -7.87 -18.64
CA VAL A 183 3.14 -6.53 -18.09
C VAL A 183 4.41 -5.94 -18.70
N ASP A 184 4.31 -4.75 -19.29
CA ASP A 184 5.45 -4.08 -19.92
C ASP A 184 6.31 -3.33 -18.90
N GLN A 185 5.67 -2.74 -17.88
CA GLN A 185 6.36 -1.98 -16.84
C GLN A 185 5.67 -2.16 -15.48
N PHE A 186 6.47 -2.43 -14.45
CA PHE A 186 6.05 -2.47 -13.07
C PHE A 186 6.37 -1.14 -12.37
N ILE A 187 5.45 -0.73 -11.50
CA ILE A 187 5.60 0.35 -10.54
C ILE A 187 5.54 -0.28 -9.15
N VAL A 188 6.47 0.09 -8.28
CA VAL A 188 6.53 -0.39 -6.89
C VAL A 188 6.76 0.79 -5.97
N PRO A 189 6.11 0.83 -4.79
CA PRO A 189 6.22 1.98 -3.90
C PRO A 189 7.29 1.83 -2.81
N SER A 190 8.03 0.71 -2.77
CA SER A 190 9.25 0.50 -1.96
C SER A 190 10.39 -0.11 -2.77
N ASN A 191 11.62 0.20 -2.39
CA ASN A 191 12.84 -0.43 -2.90
C ASN A 191 12.94 -1.89 -2.44
N SER A 192 12.49 -2.22 -1.23
CA SER A 192 12.44 -3.59 -0.71
C SER A 192 11.60 -4.48 -1.61
N LEU A 193 10.39 -4.02 -1.99
CA LEU A 193 9.58 -4.74 -2.97
C LEU A 193 10.23 -4.75 -4.35
N ALA A 194 10.86 -3.66 -4.78
CA ALA A 194 11.60 -3.61 -6.05
C ALA A 194 12.69 -4.69 -6.12
N GLN A 195 13.46 -4.84 -5.05
CA GLN A 195 14.51 -5.85 -4.93
C GLN A 195 13.93 -7.26 -4.97
N MET A 196 12.84 -7.53 -4.25
CA MET A 196 12.15 -8.84 -4.31
C MET A 196 11.57 -9.14 -5.69
N MET A 197 10.98 -8.14 -6.37
CA MET A 197 10.48 -8.31 -7.73
C MET A 197 11.63 -8.62 -8.70
N ARG A 198 12.75 -7.90 -8.62
CA ARG A 198 13.92 -8.16 -9.47
C ARG A 198 14.58 -9.49 -9.14
N GLY A 199 14.71 -9.85 -7.86
CA GLY A 199 15.36 -11.08 -7.40
C GLY A 199 14.49 -12.33 -7.56
N ASN A 200 13.28 -12.34 -7.00
CA ASN A 200 12.42 -13.51 -6.93
C ASN A 200 11.56 -13.69 -8.18
N LEU A 201 11.16 -12.60 -8.86
CA LEU A 201 10.41 -12.69 -10.12
C LEU A 201 11.31 -12.48 -11.34
N CYS A 202 12.57 -12.07 -11.20
CA CYS A 202 13.46 -11.85 -12.34
C CYS A 202 12.88 -10.86 -13.38
N VAL A 203 12.08 -9.89 -12.94
CA VAL A 203 11.56 -8.83 -13.82
C VAL A 203 12.54 -7.66 -13.87
N LYS A 204 12.80 -7.12 -15.06
CA LYS A 204 13.79 -6.03 -15.25
C LYS A 204 13.16 -4.64 -15.24
N ASN A 205 11.95 -4.52 -15.77
CA ASN A 205 11.23 -3.24 -15.95
C ASN A 205 10.47 -2.86 -14.68
N VAL A 206 11.21 -2.45 -13.64
CA VAL A 206 10.64 -2.06 -12.34
C VAL A 206 11.05 -0.63 -12.02
N SER A 207 10.08 0.26 -11.89
CA SER A 207 10.25 1.65 -11.49
C SER A 207 9.77 1.87 -10.06
N PHE A 208 10.57 2.55 -9.26
CA PHE A 208 10.17 2.99 -7.93
C PHE A 208 9.37 4.28 -8.04
N VAL A 209 8.13 4.27 -7.56
CA VAL A 209 7.28 5.47 -7.45
C VAL A 209 6.52 5.36 -6.13
N PRO A 210 6.80 6.24 -5.15
CA PRO A 210 6.12 6.20 -3.86
C PRO A 210 4.62 6.47 -3.99
N ASN A 211 3.86 6.14 -2.95
CA ASN A 211 2.46 6.49 -2.89
C ASN A 211 2.29 8.02 -2.77
N ILE A 212 1.20 8.54 -3.33
CA ILE A 212 0.77 9.92 -3.15
C ILE A 212 -0.41 10.02 -2.21
N ILE A 213 -0.50 11.18 -1.56
CA ILE A 213 -1.64 11.55 -0.74
C ILE A 213 -2.23 12.87 -1.23
N TRP A 214 -3.55 12.97 -1.13
CA TRP A 214 -4.27 14.21 -1.36
C TRP A 214 -4.60 14.83 -0.01
N LEU A 215 -4.06 16.00 0.27
CA LEU A 215 -4.38 16.75 1.48
C LEU A 215 -5.10 18.03 1.11
N ASN A 216 -6.07 18.40 1.93
CA ASN A 216 -6.69 19.71 1.83
C ASN A 216 -5.68 20.72 2.38
N SER A 217 -5.28 21.70 1.57
CA SER A 217 -4.18 22.65 1.84
C SER A 217 -4.34 23.46 3.13
N ASN A 218 -5.55 23.49 3.69
CA ASN A 218 -5.87 24.23 4.91
C ASN A 218 -5.43 23.51 6.20
N LEU A 219 -4.92 22.28 6.13
CA LEU A 219 -4.68 21.41 7.29
C LEU A 219 -3.21 21.32 7.74
N CYS A 220 -2.29 22.14 7.23
CA CYS A 220 -0.85 21.89 7.41
C CYS A 220 -0.11 22.75 8.46
N ASN A 221 -0.79 23.69 9.12
CA ASN A 221 -0.11 24.77 9.86
C ASN A 221 -0.27 24.77 11.39
N THR A 222 -0.82 23.73 12.00
CA THR A 222 -0.85 23.69 13.47
C THR A 222 0.55 23.39 14.01
N PRO A 223 1.13 24.25 14.87
CA PRO A 223 2.41 23.98 15.52
C PRO A 223 2.32 22.70 16.36
N ILE A 224 3.46 22.04 16.54
CA ILE A 224 3.56 20.94 17.50
C ILE A 224 3.53 21.53 18.93
N SER A 225 2.86 20.84 19.85
CA SER A 225 2.72 21.27 21.25
C SER A 225 3.46 20.32 22.17
N ASP A 226 3.60 20.65 23.46
CA ASP A 226 4.33 19.80 24.41
C ASP A 226 3.44 18.81 25.18
N CYS A 227 2.21 18.55 24.71
CA CYS A 227 1.20 17.78 25.45
C CYS A 227 1.36 16.24 25.39
N LYS A 228 2.45 15.73 24.82
CA LYS A 228 2.80 14.29 24.77
C LYS A 228 1.66 13.36 24.32
N ARG A 229 0.95 13.68 23.23
CA ARG A 229 -0.12 12.85 22.67
C ARG A 229 0.41 11.94 21.57
N LEU A 230 0.20 10.64 21.76
CA LEU A 230 0.54 9.58 20.82
C LEU A 230 -0.68 9.23 19.98
N LEU A 231 -0.45 8.99 18.69
CA LEU A 231 -1.50 8.60 17.76
C LEU A 231 -1.13 7.31 17.02
N PHE A 232 -2.08 6.37 17.01
CA PHE A 232 -2.06 5.22 16.14
C PHE A 232 -3.30 5.24 15.24
N ILE A 233 -3.08 5.03 13.94
CA ILE A 233 -4.14 4.92 12.95
C ILE A 233 -3.94 3.61 12.18
N GLY A 234 -4.97 2.77 12.16
CA GLY A 234 -4.93 1.53 11.39
C GLY A 234 -5.96 0.52 11.85
N ARG A 235 -6.05 -0.58 11.12
CA ARG A 235 -6.88 -1.72 11.53
C ARG A 235 -6.38 -2.25 12.88
N LEU A 236 -7.30 -2.53 13.81
CA LEU A 236 -6.96 -3.15 15.09
C LEU A 236 -6.82 -4.67 14.90
N SER A 237 -5.67 -5.06 14.36
CA SER A 237 -5.35 -6.42 13.96
C SER A 237 -3.88 -6.73 14.25
N LYS A 238 -3.54 -8.02 14.33
CA LYS A 238 -2.21 -8.48 14.75
C LYS A 238 -1.09 -7.89 13.88
N GLU A 239 -1.33 -7.75 12.59
CA GLU A 239 -0.33 -7.23 11.64
C GLU A 239 0.06 -5.78 11.92
N LYS A 240 -0.84 -4.98 12.48
CA LYS A 240 -0.61 -3.56 12.78
C LYS A 240 0.04 -3.32 14.15
N GLY A 241 0.15 -4.36 15.00
CA GLY A 241 0.97 -4.34 16.20
C GLY A 241 0.58 -3.32 17.27
N ALA A 242 -0.67 -2.85 17.31
CA ALA A 242 -1.14 -1.91 18.34
C ALA A 242 -0.91 -2.42 19.79
N GLU A 243 -0.82 -3.75 19.97
CA GLU A 243 -0.46 -4.37 21.24
C GLU A 243 0.92 -3.97 21.76
N TYR A 244 1.91 -3.78 20.88
CA TYR A 244 3.26 -3.40 21.29
C TYR A 244 3.28 -1.97 21.82
N LEU A 245 2.52 -1.07 21.20
CA LEU A 245 2.35 0.29 21.69
C LEU A 245 1.61 0.34 23.03
N ILE A 246 0.53 -0.43 23.19
CA ILE A 246 -0.19 -0.53 24.47
C ILE A 246 0.72 -1.08 25.58
N ASN A 247 1.53 -2.10 25.29
CA ASN A 247 2.49 -2.65 26.26
C ASN A 247 3.67 -1.71 26.56
N ALA A 248 3.97 -0.75 25.67
CA ALA A 248 4.99 0.27 25.90
C ALA A 248 4.51 1.40 26.82
N MET A 249 3.18 1.65 26.88
CA MET A 249 2.59 2.76 27.64
C MET A 249 2.97 2.81 29.12
N PRO A 250 2.96 1.71 29.91
CA PRO A 250 3.32 1.78 31.34
C PRO A 250 4.68 2.46 31.58
N LYS A 251 5.70 2.09 30.79
CA LYS A 251 7.04 2.65 30.90
C LYS A 251 7.10 4.11 30.45
N ILE A 252 6.30 4.50 29.45
CA ILE A 252 6.18 5.90 29.02
C ILE A 252 5.53 6.74 30.13
N LEU A 253 4.50 6.21 30.78
CA LEU A 253 3.76 6.87 31.86
C LEU A 253 4.58 7.03 33.14
N GLU A 254 5.56 6.16 33.39
CA GLU A 254 6.55 6.35 34.48
C GLU A 254 7.35 7.66 34.31
N CYS A 255 7.67 8.05 33.06
CA CYS A 255 8.39 9.29 32.76
C CYS A 255 7.45 10.48 32.52
N PHE A 256 6.29 10.24 31.90
CA PHE A 256 5.35 11.26 31.45
C PHE A 256 3.90 10.85 31.81
N PRO A 257 3.45 11.05 33.06
CA PRO A 257 2.17 10.52 33.57
C PRO A 257 0.91 10.97 32.81
N ASP A 258 0.97 12.15 32.19
CA ASP A 258 -0.16 12.76 31.47
C ASP A 258 -0.19 12.39 29.97
N THR A 259 0.69 11.48 29.51
CA THR A 259 0.72 11.04 28.11
C THR A 259 -0.62 10.40 27.73
N GLU A 260 -1.19 10.83 26.60
CA GLU A 260 -2.40 10.23 26.04
C GLU A 260 -2.09 9.43 24.77
N LEU A 261 -2.70 8.26 24.62
CA LEU A 261 -2.66 7.44 23.41
C LEU A 261 -4.05 7.38 22.78
N THR A 262 -4.16 7.86 21.53
CA THR A 262 -5.36 7.71 20.72
C THR A 262 -5.20 6.60 19.69
N LEU A 263 -6.12 5.64 19.70
CA LEU A 263 -6.22 4.52 18.75
C LEU A 263 -7.42 4.75 17.82
N ILE A 264 -7.14 4.96 16.53
CA ILE A 264 -8.16 5.15 15.49
C ILE A 264 -8.20 3.93 14.57
N GLY A 265 -9.39 3.35 14.42
CA GLY A 265 -9.68 2.18 13.60
C GLY A 265 -10.52 1.14 14.34
N LYS A 266 -10.90 0.09 13.61
CA LYS A 266 -11.57 -1.10 14.14
C LYS A 266 -10.86 -2.34 13.65
N GLY A 267 -11.13 -3.47 14.30
CA GLY A 267 -10.58 -4.75 13.84
C GLY A 267 -10.81 -5.89 14.80
N PRO A 268 -10.41 -7.11 14.40
CA PRO A 268 -10.65 -8.33 15.16
C PRO A 268 -10.00 -8.33 16.55
N GLU A 269 -8.92 -7.58 16.76
CA GLU A 269 -8.20 -7.54 18.04
C GLU A 269 -8.75 -6.49 19.01
N GLU A 270 -9.75 -5.66 18.62
CA GLU A 270 -10.23 -4.54 19.44
C GLU A 270 -10.60 -4.96 20.88
N HIS A 271 -11.31 -6.08 21.04
CA HIS A 271 -11.68 -6.57 22.38
C HIS A 271 -10.46 -7.00 23.20
N THR A 272 -9.51 -7.70 22.58
CA THR A 272 -8.24 -8.12 23.19
C THR A 272 -7.44 -6.90 23.66
N LEU A 273 -7.31 -5.88 22.82
CA LEU A 273 -6.57 -4.65 23.14
C LEU A 273 -7.24 -3.87 24.29
N LYS A 274 -8.57 -3.74 24.29
CA LYS A 274 -9.31 -3.12 25.41
C LYS A 274 -9.16 -3.89 26.72
N ASN A 275 -9.08 -5.22 26.68
CA ASN A 275 -8.80 -6.02 27.87
C ASN A 275 -7.36 -5.81 28.36
N MET A 276 -6.39 -5.67 27.45
CA MET A 276 -4.99 -5.40 27.77
C MET A 276 -4.82 -4.04 28.47
N VAL A 277 -5.44 -2.99 27.94
CA VAL A 277 -5.46 -1.65 28.56
C VAL A 277 -5.99 -1.71 30.00
N ARG A 278 -7.09 -2.44 30.24
CA ARG A 278 -7.64 -2.66 31.59
C ARG A 278 -6.71 -3.42 32.53
N LYS A 279 -6.05 -4.48 32.03
CA LYS A 279 -5.10 -5.26 32.83
C LYS A 279 -3.87 -4.44 33.23
N LEU A 280 -3.46 -3.51 32.38
CA LEU A 280 -2.34 -2.62 32.64
C LEU A 280 -2.73 -1.41 33.51
N GLY A 281 -4.02 -1.17 33.76
CA GLY A 281 -4.50 -0.05 34.59
C GLY A 281 -4.32 1.33 33.95
N ILE A 282 -4.28 1.40 32.61
CA ILE A 282 -4.00 2.63 31.84
C ILE A 282 -5.22 3.15 31.07
N GLU A 283 -6.44 2.79 31.50
CA GLU A 283 -7.68 3.18 30.83
C GLU A 283 -7.86 4.69 30.69
N ARG A 284 -7.30 5.48 31.63
CA ARG A 284 -7.37 6.95 31.61
C ARG A 284 -6.52 7.57 30.50
N ASN A 285 -5.46 6.88 30.10
CA ASN A 285 -4.48 7.36 29.13
C ASN A 285 -4.76 6.86 27.71
N VAL A 286 -5.58 5.82 27.52
CA VAL A 286 -5.80 5.20 26.20
C VAL A 286 -7.23 5.37 25.71
N ARG A 287 -7.40 6.03 24.56
CA ARG A 287 -8.71 6.32 23.93
C ARG A 287 -8.88 5.54 22.63
N PHE A 288 -9.96 4.76 22.52
CA PHE A 288 -10.35 4.09 21.27
C PHE A 288 -11.43 4.91 20.57
N ARG A 289 -11.18 5.42 19.36
CA ARG A 289 -12.14 6.27 18.62
C ARG A 289 -12.93 5.54 17.53
N GLY A 290 -12.60 4.28 17.22
CA GLY A 290 -13.24 3.56 16.11
C GLY A 290 -12.89 4.20 14.76
N PHE A 291 -13.80 4.10 13.77
CA PHE A 291 -13.65 4.82 12.50
C PHE A 291 -14.08 6.28 12.67
N VAL A 292 -13.33 7.19 12.08
CA VAL A 292 -13.60 8.64 12.07
C VAL A 292 -13.71 9.13 10.63
N SER A 293 -14.38 10.26 10.41
CA SER A 293 -14.39 10.93 9.10
C SER A 293 -13.00 11.48 8.74
N GLU A 294 -12.78 11.83 7.47
CA GLU A 294 -11.49 12.39 7.02
C GLU A 294 -11.12 13.68 7.75
N ASP A 295 -12.07 14.59 7.97
CA ASP A 295 -11.82 15.84 8.72
C ASP A 295 -11.38 15.55 10.17
N ASN A 296 -12.04 14.61 10.83
CA ASN A 296 -11.68 14.17 12.18
C ASN A 296 -10.33 13.44 12.21
N LEU A 297 -9.96 12.77 11.12
CA LEU A 297 -8.67 12.10 10.98
C LEU A 297 -7.54 13.13 10.87
N ALA A 298 -7.70 14.15 10.04
CA ALA A 298 -6.76 15.24 9.91
C ALA A 298 -6.58 16.00 11.24
N GLU A 299 -7.68 16.30 11.93
CA GLU A 299 -7.62 16.90 13.27
C GLU A 299 -6.85 16.02 14.25
N SER A 300 -7.03 14.69 14.19
CA SER A 300 -6.29 13.77 15.05
C SER A 300 -4.78 13.82 14.79
N TYR A 301 -4.36 13.89 13.52
CA TYR A 301 -2.96 14.12 13.18
C TYR A 301 -2.44 15.44 13.75
N LEU A 302 -3.21 16.53 13.61
CA LEU A 302 -2.82 17.85 14.09
C LEU A 302 -2.70 17.95 15.62
N GLN A 303 -3.48 17.17 16.34
CA GLN A 303 -3.41 17.08 17.79
C GLN A 303 -2.26 16.18 18.26
N ALA A 304 -1.78 15.24 17.46
CA ALA A 304 -0.71 14.34 17.89
C ALA A 304 0.65 15.06 18.00
N GLU A 305 1.46 14.67 18.97
CA GLU A 305 2.88 15.02 19.01
C GLU A 305 3.72 13.96 18.29
N LEU A 306 3.23 12.73 18.26
CA LEU A 306 3.96 11.60 17.69
C LEU A 306 2.98 10.59 17.10
N VAL A 307 3.24 10.17 15.88
CA VAL A 307 2.48 9.07 15.26
C VAL A 307 3.31 7.80 15.37
N VAL A 308 2.69 6.74 15.88
CA VAL A 308 3.36 5.45 16.07
C VAL A 308 2.74 4.41 15.12
N VAL A 309 3.60 3.78 14.32
CA VAL A 309 3.25 2.75 13.34
C VAL A 309 3.98 1.45 13.73
N PRO A 310 3.48 0.73 14.75
CA PRO A 310 4.15 -0.44 15.31
C PRO A 310 3.85 -1.72 14.53
N SER A 311 3.65 -1.62 13.21
CA SER A 311 3.34 -2.77 12.37
C SER A 311 4.37 -3.86 12.59
N PHE A 312 3.91 -5.08 12.83
CA PHE A 312 4.81 -6.22 13.00
C PHE A 312 5.05 -6.95 11.68
N TRP A 313 4.21 -6.68 10.69
CA TRP A 313 4.23 -7.31 9.38
C TRP A 313 4.75 -6.34 8.33
N ALA A 314 5.13 -6.88 7.18
CA ALA A 314 5.69 -6.09 6.10
C ALA A 314 4.72 -5.00 5.62
N GLU A 315 5.22 -3.78 5.52
CA GLU A 315 4.54 -2.65 4.89
C GLU A 315 5.34 -2.22 3.66
N ASN A 316 4.62 -1.72 2.65
CA ASN A 316 5.22 -1.32 1.38
C ASN A 316 5.48 0.20 1.36
N ASN A 317 4.43 1.01 1.45
CA ASN A 317 4.56 2.46 1.57
C ASN A 317 3.31 2.98 2.31
N PRO A 318 3.30 2.87 3.65
CA PRO A 318 2.08 3.05 4.43
C PRO A 318 1.63 4.50 4.41
N ILE A 319 0.42 4.71 3.88
CA ILE A 319 -0.21 6.04 3.74
C ILE A 319 -0.28 6.77 5.09
N VAL A 320 -0.45 6.05 6.20
CA VAL A 320 -0.48 6.64 7.55
C VAL A 320 0.79 7.41 7.89
N CYS A 321 1.96 6.93 7.45
CA CYS A 321 3.23 7.64 7.65
C CYS A 321 3.31 8.89 6.76
N LEU A 322 2.87 8.78 5.50
CA LEU A 322 2.83 9.92 4.58
C LEU A 322 1.90 11.01 5.11
N GLU A 323 0.70 10.64 5.57
CA GLU A 323 -0.27 11.54 6.17
C GLU A 323 0.30 12.17 7.45
N ALA A 324 0.97 11.42 8.32
CA ALA A 324 1.63 11.95 9.51
C ALA A 324 2.67 13.02 9.15
N MET A 325 3.59 12.69 8.24
CA MET A 325 4.67 13.57 7.82
C MET A 325 4.13 14.87 7.22
N ALA A 326 3.08 14.78 6.41
CA ALA A 326 2.49 15.93 5.77
C ALA A 326 1.70 16.84 6.73
N HIS A 327 1.22 16.30 7.85
CA HIS A 327 0.73 17.10 8.99
C HIS A 327 1.85 17.60 9.91
N GLY A 328 3.12 17.39 9.53
CA GLY A 328 4.30 17.76 10.30
C GLY A 328 4.47 16.95 11.57
N ARG A 329 4.06 15.68 11.58
CA ARG A 329 4.13 14.83 12.76
C ARG A 329 5.32 13.88 12.63
N PRO A 330 6.23 13.85 13.61
CA PRO A 330 7.26 12.83 13.67
C PRO A 330 6.64 11.44 13.73
N VAL A 331 7.34 10.46 13.18
CA VAL A 331 6.85 9.08 13.09
C VAL A 331 7.82 8.12 13.78
N ILE A 332 7.31 7.29 14.70
CA ILE A 332 8.04 6.10 15.16
C ILE A 332 7.47 4.89 14.48
N ALA A 333 8.32 4.10 13.84
CA ALA A 333 7.90 2.94 13.08
C ALA A 333 8.76 1.71 13.35
N SER A 334 8.20 0.53 13.14
CA SER A 334 8.98 -0.70 13.17
C SER A 334 10.05 -0.67 12.07
N ASN A 335 11.25 -1.16 12.37
CA ASN A 335 12.32 -1.33 11.40
C ASN A 335 12.01 -2.50 10.43
N LEU A 336 11.04 -2.30 9.53
CA LEU A 336 10.53 -3.29 8.58
C LEU A 336 10.29 -2.72 7.19
N PHE A 337 10.97 -3.28 6.19
CA PHE A 337 10.70 -3.09 4.76
C PHE A 337 10.50 -1.61 4.39
N GLY A 338 9.33 -1.26 3.85
CA GLY A 338 9.02 0.10 3.43
C GLY A 338 8.97 1.14 4.55
N LEU A 339 8.78 0.72 5.80
CA LEU A 339 8.86 1.64 6.95
C LEU A 339 10.29 2.14 7.14
N SER A 340 11.28 1.24 7.06
CA SER A 340 12.71 1.57 7.20
C SER A 340 13.24 2.44 6.07
N GLU A 341 12.60 2.42 4.91
CA GLU A 341 12.96 3.28 3.78
C GLU A 341 12.34 4.67 3.89
N LEU A 342 11.17 4.77 4.51
CA LEU A 342 10.44 6.02 4.62
C LEU A 342 10.97 6.86 5.79
N ILE A 343 11.20 6.21 6.94
CA ILE A 343 11.65 6.84 8.17
C ILE A 343 13.17 6.88 8.21
N ASP A 344 13.69 8.11 8.19
CA ASP A 344 15.11 8.37 8.42
C ASP A 344 15.30 8.63 9.92
N ASP A 345 16.19 7.88 10.55
CA ASP A 345 16.46 8.00 11.98
C ASP A 345 17.00 9.41 12.27
N GLU A 346 16.43 10.04 13.30
CA GLU A 346 16.79 11.39 13.80
C GLU A 346 16.22 12.58 13.02
N ASP A 347 15.94 12.44 11.72
CA ASP A 347 15.47 13.58 10.91
C ASP A 347 13.96 13.77 10.95
N ILE A 348 13.17 12.71 10.80
CA ILE A 348 11.69 12.81 10.80
C ILE A 348 11.04 11.92 11.86
N GLY A 349 11.85 11.19 12.63
CA GLY A 349 11.36 10.14 13.51
C GLY A 349 12.45 9.17 13.94
N THR A 350 12.04 7.96 14.31
CA THR A 350 12.99 6.88 14.58
C THR A 350 12.38 5.51 14.35
N LEU A 351 13.25 4.53 14.11
CA LEU A 351 12.90 3.13 14.00
C LEU A 351 13.10 2.39 15.34
N PHE A 352 12.24 1.39 15.58
CA PHE A 352 12.37 0.47 16.71
C PHE A 352 12.35 -0.99 16.25
N ASN A 353 12.84 -1.89 17.10
CA ASN A 353 12.88 -3.32 16.84
C ASN A 353 11.46 -3.90 16.78
N PRO A 354 11.07 -4.56 15.67
CA PRO A 354 9.70 -5.02 15.49
C PRO A 354 9.28 -6.01 16.58
N GLY A 355 8.14 -5.72 17.22
CA GLY A 355 7.61 -6.54 18.31
C GLY A 355 8.26 -6.32 19.68
N ASP A 356 9.21 -5.38 19.79
CA ASP A 356 9.85 -5.01 21.05
C ASP A 356 9.19 -3.77 21.65
N ALA A 357 8.27 -3.99 22.60
CA ALA A 357 7.59 -2.90 23.31
C ALA A 357 8.54 -2.10 24.22
N VAL A 358 9.65 -2.68 24.67
CA VAL A 358 10.61 -2.02 25.55
C VAL A 358 11.46 -1.05 24.74
N ASP A 359 11.96 -1.49 23.58
CA ASP A 359 12.66 -0.61 22.65
C ASP A 359 11.74 0.51 22.15
N LEU A 360 10.48 0.19 21.79
CA LEU A 360 9.48 1.19 21.42
C LEU A 360 9.30 2.25 22.52
N ALA A 361 9.15 1.84 23.79
CA ALA A 361 9.03 2.76 24.91
C ALA A 361 10.27 3.66 25.04
N HIS A 362 11.49 3.10 24.95
CA HIS A 362 12.72 3.89 25.02
C HIS A 362 12.81 4.93 23.90
N LYS A 363 12.45 4.55 22.66
CA LYS A 363 12.45 5.47 21.51
C LYS A 363 11.44 6.60 21.69
N ILE A 364 10.23 6.29 22.17
CA ILE A 364 9.21 7.29 22.49
C ILE A 364 9.72 8.23 23.58
N ILE A 365 10.23 7.69 24.69
CA ILE A 365 10.73 8.50 25.81
C ILE A 365 11.88 9.41 25.36
N ALA A 366 12.83 8.89 24.57
CA ALA A 366 13.96 9.66 24.07
C ALA A 366 13.53 10.86 23.20
N ILE A 367 12.51 10.67 22.35
CA ILE A 367 11.96 11.75 21.53
C ILE A 367 11.18 12.74 22.41
N LEU A 368 10.30 12.24 23.28
CA LEU A 368 9.46 13.10 24.11
C LEU A 368 10.27 13.88 25.16
N SER A 369 11.45 13.43 25.58
CA SER A 369 12.31 14.16 26.52
C SER A 369 12.93 15.45 25.94
N ASP A 370 12.91 15.63 24.62
CA ASP A 370 13.54 16.76 23.94
C ASP A 370 12.54 17.43 22.98
N PHE A 371 11.88 18.48 23.47
CA PHE A 371 10.87 19.18 22.68
C PHE A 371 11.45 19.90 21.47
N ASP A 372 12.68 20.42 21.56
CA ASP A 372 13.36 21.07 20.43
C ASP A 372 13.62 20.05 19.31
N LYS A 373 14.01 18.82 19.68
CA LYS A 373 14.12 17.71 18.73
C LYS A 373 12.79 17.37 18.07
N VAL A 374 11.69 17.34 18.82
CA VAL A 374 10.33 17.12 18.28
C VAL A 374 9.94 18.22 17.29
N GLN A 375 10.24 19.50 17.59
CA GLN A 375 10.01 20.61 16.69
C GLN A 375 10.83 20.51 15.40
N LYS A 376 12.12 20.15 15.51
CA LYS A 376 12.98 19.94 14.34
C LYS A 376 12.45 18.80 13.46
N MET A 377 12.10 17.66 14.05
CA MET A 377 11.50 16.53 13.32
C MET A 377 10.17 16.93 12.65
N SER A 378 9.37 17.75 13.32
CA SER A 378 8.11 18.28 12.77
C SER A 378 8.33 19.12 11.52
N ALA A 379 9.34 20.00 11.53
CA ALA A 379 9.70 20.83 10.37
C ALA A 379 10.22 19.97 9.20
N ASN A 380 11.15 19.05 9.49
CA ASN A 380 11.71 18.13 8.50
C ASN A 380 10.65 17.22 7.88
N SER A 381 9.69 16.73 8.68
CA SER A 381 8.55 15.93 8.20
C SER A 381 7.74 16.69 7.15
N ARG A 382 7.44 17.98 7.39
CA ARG A 382 6.72 18.82 6.41
C ARG A 382 7.52 19.00 5.14
N GLU A 383 8.81 19.33 5.25
CA GLU A 383 9.68 19.53 4.09
C GLU A 383 9.77 18.26 3.23
N LYS A 384 10.06 17.10 3.86
CA LYS A 384 10.14 15.82 3.16
C LYS A 384 8.80 15.43 2.53
N SER A 385 7.68 15.82 3.14
CA SER A 385 6.35 15.55 2.60
C SER A 385 6.07 16.20 1.25
N LEU A 386 6.76 17.30 0.90
CA LEU A 386 6.60 17.97 -0.39
C LEU A 386 6.95 17.04 -1.57
N SER A 387 7.83 16.06 -1.35
CA SER A 387 8.22 15.10 -2.38
C SER A 387 7.07 14.15 -2.81
N PHE A 388 6.10 13.89 -1.94
CA PHE A 388 4.98 12.96 -2.18
C PHE A 388 3.58 13.60 -2.01
N THR A 389 3.52 14.87 -1.60
CA THR A 389 2.32 15.71 -1.68
C THR A 389 2.29 16.55 -2.96
N SER A 390 3.43 16.75 -3.63
CA SER A 390 3.48 17.37 -4.96
C SER A 390 2.84 16.46 -6.01
N HIS A 391 1.58 16.76 -6.33
CA HIS A 391 0.80 16.03 -7.33
C HIS A 391 1.44 16.10 -8.72
N GLN A 392 2.07 17.23 -9.06
CA GLN A 392 2.74 17.40 -10.36
C GLN A 392 3.93 16.44 -10.53
N ASN A 393 4.78 16.31 -9.51
CA ASN A 393 5.94 15.41 -9.59
C ASN A 393 5.52 13.95 -9.78
N HIS A 394 4.45 13.53 -9.10
CA HIS A 394 3.93 12.18 -9.26
C HIS A 394 3.32 11.98 -10.64
N TYR A 395 2.53 12.94 -11.10
CA TYR A 395 1.96 12.93 -12.45
C TYR A 395 3.06 12.80 -13.52
N ASP A 396 4.10 13.63 -13.45
CA ASP A 396 5.21 13.61 -14.41
C ASP A 396 5.92 12.25 -14.44
N ASN A 397 6.13 11.63 -13.27
CA ASN A 397 6.70 10.29 -13.15
C ASN A 397 5.82 9.22 -13.79
N ILE A 398 4.50 9.25 -13.53
CA ILE A 398 3.55 8.30 -14.10
C ILE A 398 3.44 8.47 -15.63
N ILE A 399 3.34 9.71 -16.11
CA ILE A 399 3.25 9.99 -17.55
C ILE A 399 4.53 9.60 -18.28
N LYS A 400 5.71 9.82 -17.69
CA LYS A 400 6.98 9.33 -18.24
C LYS A 400 6.96 7.81 -18.40
N ILE A 401 6.44 7.10 -17.41
CA ILE A 401 6.29 5.64 -17.45
C ILE A 401 5.30 5.21 -18.55
N TYR A 402 4.15 5.87 -18.65
CA TYR A 402 3.15 5.59 -19.68
C TYR A 402 3.72 5.79 -21.09
N LYS A 403 4.34 6.95 -21.35
CA LYS A 403 4.97 7.27 -22.65
C LYS A 403 6.03 6.23 -23.03
N ASN A 404 6.84 5.79 -22.07
CA ASN A 404 7.85 4.76 -22.32
C ASN A 404 7.23 3.40 -22.64
N ALA A 405 6.21 2.97 -21.87
CA ALA A 405 5.53 1.70 -22.10
C ALA A 405 4.87 1.67 -23.48
N ILE A 406 4.26 2.77 -23.90
CA ILE A 406 3.57 2.83 -25.19
C ILE A 406 4.56 2.87 -26.35
N ARG A 407 5.62 3.68 -26.27
CA ARG A 407 6.71 3.67 -27.26
C ARG A 407 7.29 2.27 -27.48
N GLN A 408 7.52 1.52 -26.40
CA GLN A 408 8.04 0.16 -26.51
C GLN A 408 7.05 -0.83 -27.13
N SER A 409 5.75 -0.59 -26.96
CA SER A 409 4.69 -1.43 -27.56
C SER A 409 4.55 -1.18 -29.06
N CYS A 410 4.76 0.05 -29.54
CA CYS A 410 4.75 0.35 -30.98
C CYS A 410 5.95 -0.23 -31.74
N LEU A 411 7.04 -0.56 -31.05
CA LEU A 411 8.26 -1.11 -31.65
C LEU A 411 8.26 -2.65 -31.75
N LYS A 412 7.28 -3.33 -31.15
CA LYS A 412 7.12 -4.80 -31.17
C LYS A 412 6.02 -5.20 -32.12
#